data_AF-A0A9W7FL10-F1
#
_entry.id   AF-A0A9W7FL10-F1
#
_cell.length_a   1.000
_cell.length_b   1.000
_cell.length_c   1.000
_cell.angle_alpha   90.00
_cell.angle_beta   90.00
_cell.angle_gamma   90.00
#
_symmetry.space_group_name_H-M   'P 1'
#
loop_
_entity.id
_entity.type
_entity.pdbx_description
1 polymer ?
#
loop_
_entity_poly.entity_id
_entity_poly.type
_entity_poly.pdbx_seq_one_letter_code
_entity_poly.pdbx_strand_id
1 'polypeptide(L)'
;MKGLLTLALLLPYAFAWDDVILQPPAGKSGSAKALYFAQGADISTSQYTEILTLLQEKVSFPLWVGVPQCPADVAAIPFGLSSGITRIQKAMTKEGMPSTSHNFYAGHSLGGAMMPDYVASKPDDADAMFLLGSFITRKYKTGKTDAGRPQVKFPVPTLTIGGELDGLCRISRIVEALYTQITFDEDTEGMTDYMPVTVVEGMNHMQFASGDAPSFVKNNDIQSELTEEEAHAAVVSDIAAFLEGIVSGTPSSTIRSRVAETIEFVKPITNALLIEGYEQFLPPCYCEAEDEYGGLQYGTCESTEECNGGVKWTGEVSQLLMAGLDGKEVEGLTINAVDSIHLVTEEKPSCHLPHIHGNPVDNANPGVDADPLCESPNGCTLELTTVTQPVYSNSGEVDIWRAHFSVPWVDTGFLPITANELKTKIKSRQAIYQAAGVTNVSYVEMDASIADGGEGDRCGEINQAAIDWALEQLPSKTRSRYETYGQKLTVGPDIGTCKAGPCWIWDPLRFEKDDNANTVNVQAVYFATENKNSYPCGEGKLLPCSAGFHYCKLLSPARALEWMYVDGLKNMLGLDKD
;
A
#
# COMPACT_ATOMS: atom_id res chain seq x y z
N MET A 1 -27.36 39.61 50.78
CA MET A 1 -25.99 39.78 50.25
C MET A 1 -26.09 39.83 48.74
N LYS A 2 -25.77 40.99 48.13
CA LYS A 2 -25.70 41.15 46.67
C LYS A 2 -24.31 40.68 46.23
N GLY A 3 -24.25 39.54 45.56
CA GLY A 3 -23.01 39.06 44.93
C GLY A 3 -22.82 39.77 43.60
N LEU A 4 -21.77 40.59 43.53
CA LEU A 4 -21.28 41.21 42.29
C LEU A 4 -20.72 40.11 41.39
N LEU A 5 -21.35 39.87 40.24
CA LEU A 5 -20.79 39.04 39.19
C LEU A 5 -19.76 39.91 38.45
N THR A 6 -18.47 39.70 38.72
CA THR A 6 -17.40 40.40 38.01
C THR A 6 -17.30 39.81 36.60
N LEU A 7 -17.86 40.53 35.63
CA LEU A 7 -17.69 40.27 34.20
C LEU A 7 -16.21 40.51 33.88
N ALA A 8 -15.41 39.45 33.80
CA ALA A 8 -14.05 39.53 33.30
C ALA A 8 -14.12 39.97 31.83
N LEU A 9 -13.62 41.17 31.53
CA LEU A 9 -13.36 41.61 30.17
C LEU A 9 -12.40 40.59 29.53
N LEU A 10 -12.92 39.77 28.62
CA LEU A 10 -12.10 39.09 27.61
C LEU A 10 -11.50 40.19 26.73
N LEU A 11 -10.31 40.66 27.10
CA LEU A 11 -9.45 41.42 26.21
C LEU A 11 -9.24 40.55 24.96
N PRO A 12 -9.58 41.04 23.76
CA PRO A 12 -9.23 40.35 22.54
C PRO A 12 -7.70 40.36 22.45
N TYR A 13 -7.07 39.27 22.87
CA TYR A 13 -5.70 39.00 22.46
C TYR A 13 -5.76 38.86 20.95
N ALA A 14 -5.22 39.87 20.25
CA ALA A 14 -4.88 39.71 18.85
C ALA A 14 -3.83 38.61 18.79
N PHE A 15 -4.26 37.38 18.54
CA PHE A 15 -3.35 36.31 18.17
C PHE A 15 -2.66 36.77 16.88
N ALA A 16 -1.37 37.06 16.98
CA ALA A 16 -0.53 37.24 15.81
C ALA A 16 -0.40 35.85 15.17
N TRP A 17 -0.83 35.76 13.91
CA TRP A 17 -0.61 34.56 13.10
C TRP A 17 0.78 34.67 12.50
N ASP A 18 1.56 33.60 12.56
CA ASP A 18 2.88 33.46 11.95
C ASP A 18 2.75 33.16 10.45
N ASP A 19 1.85 33.86 9.77
CA ASP A 19 1.68 33.79 8.32
C ASP A 19 2.98 34.21 7.61
N VAL A 20 3.41 33.45 6.60
CA VAL A 20 4.57 33.82 5.75
C VAL A 20 4.08 34.32 4.40
N ILE A 21 4.61 35.46 3.96
CA ILE A 21 4.39 36.03 2.63
C ILE A 21 5.74 36.21 1.97
N LEU A 22 5.93 35.61 0.80
CA LEU A 22 7.11 35.80 -0.05
C LEU A 22 6.69 36.57 -1.30
N GLN A 23 7.27 37.76 -1.46
CA GLN A 23 7.10 38.55 -2.67
C GLN A 23 7.97 37.99 -3.79
N PRO A 24 7.58 38.10 -5.07
CA PRO A 24 8.41 37.65 -6.17
C PRO A 24 9.80 38.31 -6.15
N PRO A 25 10.89 37.56 -6.42
CA PRO A 25 12.21 38.14 -6.58
C PRO A 25 12.24 39.24 -7.65
N ALA A 26 13.13 40.22 -7.47
CA ALA A 26 13.32 41.28 -8.45
C ALA A 26 13.75 40.70 -9.82
N GLY A 27 13.27 41.31 -10.90
CA GLY A 27 13.63 40.93 -12.27
C GLY A 27 12.70 39.90 -12.93
N LYS A 28 11.72 39.34 -12.22
CA LYS A 28 10.65 38.54 -12.84
C LYS A 28 9.69 39.45 -13.64
N SER A 29 9.19 38.97 -14.77
CA SER A 29 8.33 39.74 -15.68
C SER A 29 7.06 38.98 -16.07
N GLY A 30 6.01 39.70 -16.46
CA GLY A 30 4.72 39.12 -16.85
C GLY A 30 3.63 39.31 -15.78
N SER A 31 2.48 38.65 -15.97
CA SER A 31 1.40 38.65 -14.98
C SER A 31 1.81 37.95 -13.69
N ALA A 32 1.36 38.46 -12.55
CA ALA A 32 1.56 37.81 -11.25
C ALA A 32 0.79 36.50 -11.15
N LYS A 33 1.38 35.51 -10.48
CA LYS A 33 0.74 34.25 -10.08
C LYS A 33 0.75 34.20 -8.55
N ALA A 34 -0.20 33.48 -7.94
CA ALA A 34 -0.19 33.22 -6.50
C ALA A 34 -0.04 31.73 -6.23
N LEU A 35 0.67 31.40 -5.16
CA LEU A 35 0.72 30.08 -4.55
C LEU A 35 0.23 30.18 -3.11
N TYR A 36 -0.76 29.35 -2.76
CA TYR A 36 -1.23 29.16 -1.39
C TYR A 36 -0.77 27.80 -0.87
N PHE A 37 0.15 27.79 0.09
CA PHE A 37 0.81 26.57 0.56
C PHE A 37 0.40 26.20 1.98
N ALA A 38 -0.20 25.02 2.17
CA ALA A 38 -0.58 24.51 3.49
C ALA A 38 0.57 23.75 4.17
N GLN A 39 0.95 24.19 5.37
CA GLN A 39 1.96 23.52 6.19
C GLN A 39 1.52 22.10 6.62
N GLY A 40 2.51 21.22 6.79
CA GLY A 40 2.37 19.97 7.53
C GLY A 40 2.12 20.18 9.03
N ALA A 41 1.65 19.13 9.69
CA ALA A 41 1.30 19.18 11.11
C ALA A 41 2.54 19.49 11.98
N ASP A 42 2.40 20.44 12.92
CA ASP A 42 3.45 20.87 13.85
C ASP A 42 4.73 21.43 13.19
N ILE A 43 4.72 21.70 11.88
CA ILE A 43 5.83 22.34 11.17
C ILE A 43 5.51 23.82 11.02
N SER A 44 6.43 24.69 11.45
CA SER A 44 6.26 26.14 11.33
C SER A 44 6.17 26.56 9.86
N THR A 45 5.31 27.53 9.57
CA THR A 45 5.23 28.21 8.25
C THR A 45 6.59 28.68 7.75
N SER A 46 7.45 29.14 8.66
CA SER A 46 8.78 29.68 8.34
C SER A 46 9.74 28.63 7.78
N GLN A 47 9.56 27.36 8.14
CA GLN A 47 10.39 26.24 7.67
C GLN A 47 10.21 25.96 6.17
N TYR A 48 9.15 26.48 5.53
CA TYR A 48 8.96 26.36 4.08
C TYR A 48 9.60 27.50 3.28
N THR A 49 10.16 28.51 3.94
CA THR A 49 10.65 29.72 3.27
C THR A 49 11.75 29.42 2.27
N GLU A 50 12.68 28.53 2.61
CA GLU A 50 13.84 28.22 1.77
C GLU A 50 13.43 27.54 0.46
N ILE A 51 12.74 26.41 0.52
CA ILE A 51 12.27 25.67 -0.66
C ILE A 51 11.32 26.51 -1.53
N LEU A 52 10.46 27.33 -0.93
CA LEU A 52 9.53 28.19 -1.67
C LEU A 52 10.23 29.39 -2.31
N THR A 53 11.30 29.91 -1.70
CA THR A 53 12.16 30.93 -2.32
C THR A 53 12.90 30.35 -3.52
N LEU A 54 13.47 29.13 -3.37
CA LEU A 54 14.10 28.41 -4.49
C LEU A 54 13.12 28.21 -5.64
N LEU A 55 11.85 27.89 -5.35
CA LEU A 55 10.81 27.81 -6.37
C LEU A 55 10.57 29.14 -7.08
N GLN A 56 10.44 30.25 -6.33
CA GLN A 56 10.29 31.58 -6.94
C GLN A 56 11.47 31.96 -7.84
N GLU A 57 12.68 31.56 -7.47
CA GLU A 57 13.88 31.76 -8.28
C GLU A 57 13.87 30.92 -9.55
N LYS A 58 13.37 29.68 -9.48
CA LYS A 58 13.35 28.73 -10.60
C LYS A 58 12.32 29.06 -11.67
N VAL A 59 11.11 29.47 -11.30
CA VAL A 59 10.04 29.79 -12.27
C VAL A 59 10.30 31.10 -13.00
N SER A 60 9.86 31.23 -14.25
CA SER A 60 10.11 32.38 -15.13
C SER A 60 9.21 33.60 -14.85
N PHE A 61 8.14 33.40 -14.09
CA PHE A 61 7.10 34.41 -13.83
C PHE A 61 7.14 34.93 -12.38
N PRO A 62 6.55 36.12 -12.12
CA PRO A 62 6.44 36.65 -10.76
C PRO A 62 5.44 35.83 -9.94
N LEU A 63 5.94 34.96 -9.07
CA LEU A 63 5.16 34.12 -8.18
C LEU A 63 5.12 34.72 -6.77
N TRP A 64 3.93 35.09 -6.31
CA TRP A 64 3.68 35.44 -4.91
C TRP A 64 3.37 34.16 -4.13
N VAL A 65 3.92 34.02 -2.93
CA VAL A 65 3.69 32.82 -2.10
C VAL A 65 3.12 33.23 -0.75
N GLY A 66 2.06 32.55 -0.33
CA GLY A 66 1.45 32.69 0.98
C GLY A 66 1.38 31.35 1.70
N VAL A 67 1.95 31.28 2.91
CA VAL A 67 1.89 30.12 3.79
C VAL A 67 1.07 30.52 5.03
N PRO A 68 -0.24 30.23 5.07
CA PRO A 68 -1.07 30.58 6.20
C PRO A 68 -0.78 29.66 7.39
N GLN A 69 -0.57 30.25 8.56
CA GLN A 69 -0.55 29.48 9.80
C GLN A 69 -1.95 28.91 10.09
N CYS A 70 -2.03 27.58 10.23
CA CYS A 70 -3.26 26.92 10.64
C CYS A 70 -3.41 26.96 12.17
N PRO A 71 -4.64 26.94 12.73
CA PRO A 71 -4.80 26.92 14.17
C PRO A 71 -4.06 25.72 14.78
N ALA A 72 -3.28 25.97 15.84
CA ALA A 72 -2.43 24.96 16.48
C ALA A 72 -1.50 24.20 15.51
N ASP A 73 -1.10 24.83 14.39
CA ASP A 73 -0.26 24.24 13.35
C ASP A 73 -0.84 22.95 12.72
N VAL A 74 -2.17 22.81 12.74
CA VAL A 74 -2.90 21.64 12.21
C VAL A 74 -3.92 22.08 11.16
N ALA A 75 -3.65 21.78 9.89
CA ALA A 75 -4.53 22.13 8.76
C ALA A 75 -5.89 21.43 8.78
N ALA A 76 -5.99 20.29 9.46
CA ALA A 76 -7.21 19.48 9.56
C ALA A 76 -8.28 20.06 10.51
N ILE A 77 -7.97 21.10 11.28
CA ILE A 77 -8.96 21.74 12.15
C ILE A 77 -10.08 22.33 11.28
N PRO A 78 -11.37 22.05 11.58
CA PRO A 78 -12.49 22.53 10.78
C PRO A 78 -12.39 24.03 10.49
N PHE A 79 -12.54 24.40 9.21
CA PHE A 79 -12.40 25.77 8.70
C PHE A 79 -11.01 26.42 8.85
N GLY A 80 -10.03 25.75 9.46
CA GLY A 80 -8.67 26.24 9.67
C GLY A 80 -7.98 26.60 8.36
N LEU A 81 -7.86 25.64 7.44
CA LEU A 81 -7.25 25.85 6.14
C LEU A 81 -7.96 26.94 5.31
N SER A 82 -9.29 26.91 5.25
CA SER A 82 -10.06 27.87 4.44
C SER A 82 -9.97 29.31 4.97
N SER A 83 -10.06 29.48 6.29
CA SER A 83 -9.89 30.79 6.93
C SER A 83 -8.45 31.29 6.81
N GLY A 84 -7.45 30.40 6.93
CA GLY A 84 -6.04 30.70 6.71
C GLY A 84 -5.77 31.21 5.30
N ILE A 85 -6.21 30.49 4.27
CA ILE A 85 -6.04 30.93 2.87
C ILE A 85 -6.74 32.27 2.60
N THR A 86 -7.95 32.47 3.13
CA THR A 86 -8.66 33.75 2.98
C THR A 86 -7.88 34.90 3.65
N ARG A 87 -7.26 34.64 4.80
CA ARG A 87 -6.47 35.62 5.54
C ARG A 87 -5.18 35.98 4.80
N ILE A 88 -4.42 34.97 4.35
CA ILE A 88 -3.15 35.21 3.64
C ILE A 88 -3.38 35.92 2.31
N GLN A 89 -4.43 35.59 1.56
CA GLN A 89 -4.78 36.26 0.31
C GLN A 89 -5.05 37.76 0.53
N LYS A 90 -5.77 38.12 1.59
CA LYS A 90 -6.00 39.52 1.98
C LYS A 90 -4.71 40.22 2.36
N ALA A 91 -3.83 39.54 3.10
CA ALA A 91 -2.55 40.08 3.51
C ALA A 91 -1.61 40.32 2.30
N MET A 92 -1.49 39.36 1.38
CA MET A 92 -0.72 39.50 0.14
C MET A 92 -1.25 40.65 -0.73
N THR A 93 -2.57 40.79 -0.85
CA THR A 93 -3.19 41.93 -1.57
C THR A 93 -2.84 43.26 -0.91
N LYS A 94 -2.84 43.32 0.42
CA LYS A 94 -2.45 44.51 1.19
C LYS A 94 -0.95 44.84 1.02
N GLU A 95 -0.11 43.85 0.81
CA GLU A 95 1.32 44.02 0.48
C GLU A 95 1.58 44.42 -0.98
N GLY A 96 0.52 44.52 -1.80
CA GLY A 96 0.62 44.99 -3.18
C GLY A 96 0.63 43.89 -4.23
N MET A 97 0.25 42.65 -3.88
CA MET A 97 -0.02 41.62 -4.88
C MET A 97 -1.10 42.12 -5.85
N PRO A 98 -0.81 42.21 -7.17
CA PRO A 98 -1.81 42.62 -8.15
C PRO A 98 -2.79 41.47 -8.41
N SER A 99 -3.78 41.69 -9.28
CA SER A 99 -4.60 40.59 -9.79
C SER A 99 -3.72 39.51 -10.42
N THR A 100 -3.92 38.26 -10.02
CA THR A 100 -3.17 37.12 -10.51
C THR A 100 -3.81 36.55 -11.77
N SER A 101 -2.99 36.04 -12.69
CA SER A 101 -3.50 35.31 -13.85
C SER A 101 -3.65 33.81 -13.62
N HIS A 102 -2.96 33.28 -12.60
CA HIS A 102 -3.16 31.92 -12.11
C HIS A 102 -3.05 31.87 -10.58
N ASN A 103 -3.79 30.94 -9.99
CA ASN A 103 -3.75 30.58 -8.58
C ASN A 103 -3.37 29.10 -8.45
N PHE A 104 -2.28 28.86 -7.76
CA PHE A 104 -1.77 27.54 -7.44
C PHE A 104 -2.00 27.22 -5.98
N TYR A 105 -2.20 25.94 -5.69
CA TYR A 105 -2.41 25.42 -4.35
C TYR A 105 -1.40 24.33 -4.05
N ALA A 106 -0.97 24.23 -2.82
CA ALA A 106 -0.06 23.16 -2.45
C ALA A 106 -0.17 22.80 -0.98
N GLY A 107 0.32 21.63 -0.62
CA GLY A 107 0.49 21.30 0.79
C GLY A 107 1.50 20.20 1.02
N HIS A 108 2.08 20.23 2.21
CA HIS A 108 2.97 19.19 2.70
C HIS A 108 2.26 18.35 3.76
N SER A 109 2.46 17.03 3.75
CA SER A 109 2.00 16.12 4.81
C SER A 109 0.50 16.31 5.09
N LEU A 110 0.09 16.59 6.33
CA LEU A 110 -1.31 16.87 6.68
C LEU A 110 -1.91 18.05 5.90
N GLY A 111 -1.14 19.11 5.63
CA GLY A 111 -1.58 20.22 4.78
C GLY A 111 -1.89 19.76 3.36
N GLY A 112 -1.07 18.86 2.82
CA GLY A 112 -1.28 18.22 1.52
C GLY A 112 -2.43 17.22 1.53
N ALA A 113 -2.68 16.49 2.62
CA ALA A 113 -3.85 15.63 2.76
C ALA A 113 -5.18 16.42 2.77
N MET A 114 -5.14 17.67 3.25
CA MET A 114 -6.33 18.53 3.32
C MET A 114 -6.55 19.42 2.09
N MET A 115 -5.49 19.74 1.34
CA MET A 115 -5.60 20.63 0.18
C MET A 115 -6.54 20.11 -0.93
N PRO A 116 -6.58 18.80 -1.27
CA PRO A 116 -7.50 18.27 -2.27
C PRO A 116 -8.96 18.60 -1.99
N ASP A 117 -9.38 18.53 -0.73
CA ASP A 117 -10.76 18.83 -0.30
C ASP A 117 -11.09 20.30 -0.50
N TYR A 118 -10.15 21.16 -0.15
CA TYR A 118 -10.29 22.59 -0.32
C TYR A 118 -10.40 22.97 -1.79
N VAL A 119 -9.46 22.48 -2.62
CA VAL A 119 -9.41 22.75 -4.06
C VAL A 119 -10.64 22.20 -4.77
N ALA A 120 -11.04 20.95 -4.49
CA ALA A 120 -12.22 20.33 -5.10
C ALA A 120 -13.53 21.05 -4.74
N SER A 121 -13.60 21.78 -3.62
CA SER A 121 -14.78 22.57 -3.25
C SER A 121 -14.95 23.86 -4.06
N LYS A 122 -13.92 24.26 -4.81
CA LYS A 122 -13.87 25.47 -5.63
C LYS A 122 -12.84 25.36 -6.75
N PRO A 123 -13.05 24.43 -7.68
CA PRO A 123 -12.07 24.13 -8.73
C PRO A 123 -11.81 25.32 -9.65
N ASP A 124 -12.80 26.20 -9.86
CA ASP A 124 -12.68 27.40 -10.71
C ASP A 124 -11.69 28.44 -10.15
N ASP A 125 -11.35 28.36 -8.85
CA ASP A 125 -10.36 29.24 -8.21
C ASP A 125 -8.92 28.73 -8.39
N ALA A 126 -8.71 27.52 -8.91
CA ALA A 126 -7.43 26.79 -8.89
C ALA A 126 -6.99 26.33 -10.28
N ASP A 127 -5.84 26.81 -10.73
CA ASP A 127 -5.25 26.41 -12.03
C ASP A 127 -4.40 25.14 -11.93
N ALA A 128 -3.77 24.91 -10.76
CA ALA A 128 -2.98 23.72 -10.50
C ALA A 128 -2.81 23.48 -8.99
N MET A 129 -2.53 22.23 -8.63
CA MET A 129 -2.16 21.82 -7.27
C MET A 129 -0.86 21.02 -7.27
N PHE A 130 -0.06 21.09 -6.20
CA PHE A 130 0.99 20.11 -5.95
C PHE A 130 1.05 19.63 -4.50
N LEU A 131 1.27 18.34 -4.33
CA LEU A 131 1.20 17.61 -3.07
C LEU A 131 2.58 17.04 -2.73
N LEU A 132 3.09 17.39 -1.56
CA LEU A 132 4.42 17.02 -1.08
C LEU A 132 4.26 16.05 0.10
N GLY A 133 4.82 14.84 0.00
CA GLY A 133 4.65 13.81 1.04
C GLY A 133 3.16 13.54 1.34
N SER A 134 2.34 13.57 0.29
CA SER A 134 0.87 13.45 0.33
C SER A 134 0.34 13.16 -1.08
N PHE A 135 -0.91 12.73 -1.20
CA PHE A 135 -1.49 12.22 -2.45
C PHE A 135 -2.99 12.54 -2.56
N ILE A 136 -3.56 12.38 -3.75
CA ILE A 136 -5.02 12.42 -3.93
C ILE A 136 -5.61 11.18 -3.28
N THR A 137 -6.47 11.37 -2.28
CA THR A 137 -7.01 10.27 -1.49
C THR A 137 -8.03 9.43 -2.26
N ARG A 138 -8.20 8.16 -1.85
CA ARG A 138 -9.08 7.17 -2.48
C ARG A 138 -10.54 7.63 -2.67
N LYS A 139 -11.01 8.62 -1.89
CA LYS A 139 -12.36 9.18 -2.04
C LYS A 139 -12.62 9.81 -3.42
N TYR A 140 -11.54 10.18 -4.13
CA TYR A 140 -11.63 10.70 -5.50
C TYR A 140 -11.55 9.60 -6.56
N LYS A 141 -11.42 8.33 -6.17
CA LYS A 141 -11.53 7.15 -7.06
C LYS A 141 -12.99 6.88 -7.44
N THR A 142 -13.62 7.86 -8.09
CA THR A 142 -15.04 7.88 -8.45
C THR A 142 -15.28 7.60 -9.93
N GLY A 143 -14.21 7.57 -10.73
CA GLY A 143 -14.25 7.29 -12.16
C GLY A 143 -14.10 5.82 -12.49
N LYS A 144 -14.31 5.49 -13.77
CA LYS A 144 -13.93 4.23 -14.38
C LYS A 144 -13.42 4.47 -15.81
N THR A 145 -12.52 3.63 -16.30
CA THR A 145 -12.16 3.51 -17.74
C THR A 145 -13.29 2.85 -18.53
N ASP A 146 -13.16 2.77 -19.86
CA ASP A 146 -14.12 2.04 -20.71
C ASP A 146 -14.14 0.54 -20.39
N ALA A 147 -12.97 0.00 -20.01
CA ALA A 147 -12.76 -1.33 -19.44
C ALA A 147 -13.31 -1.53 -18.00
N GLY A 148 -13.95 -0.52 -17.42
CA GLY A 148 -14.54 -0.58 -16.08
C GLY A 148 -13.56 -0.48 -14.91
N ARG A 149 -12.24 -0.37 -15.18
CA ARG A 149 -11.19 -0.14 -14.16
C ARG A 149 -11.45 1.15 -13.38
N PRO A 150 -11.47 1.12 -12.04
CA PRO A 150 -11.72 2.33 -11.24
C PRO A 150 -10.56 3.35 -11.33
N GLN A 151 -10.91 4.62 -11.53
CA GLN A 151 -10.00 5.74 -11.81
C GLN A 151 -10.16 6.90 -10.85
N VAL A 152 -9.05 7.59 -10.57
CA VAL A 152 -9.07 8.87 -9.86
C VAL A 152 -9.65 9.95 -10.78
N LYS A 153 -10.64 10.70 -10.28
CA LYS A 153 -11.16 11.90 -10.94
C LYS A 153 -10.98 13.09 -10.01
N PHE A 154 -10.13 14.01 -10.43
CA PHE A 154 -9.86 15.24 -9.70
C PHE A 154 -9.97 16.44 -10.66
N PRO A 155 -10.59 17.57 -10.25
CA PRO A 155 -10.98 18.63 -11.17
C PRO A 155 -9.84 19.58 -11.58
N VAL A 156 -8.67 19.49 -10.94
CA VAL A 156 -7.55 20.42 -11.12
C VAL A 156 -6.27 19.63 -11.43
N PRO A 157 -5.44 20.05 -12.39
CA PRO A 157 -4.14 19.42 -12.63
C PRO A 157 -3.32 19.33 -11.34
N THR A 158 -2.77 18.15 -11.03
CA THR A 158 -2.16 17.89 -9.72
C THR A 158 -0.85 17.13 -9.82
N LEU A 159 0.25 17.74 -9.39
CA LEU A 159 1.53 17.03 -9.20
C LEU A 159 1.60 16.39 -7.81
N THR A 160 1.98 15.13 -7.71
CA THR A 160 2.31 14.45 -6.45
C THR A 160 3.79 14.13 -6.40
N ILE A 161 4.46 14.49 -5.31
CA ILE A 161 5.88 14.18 -5.09
C ILE A 161 6.03 13.41 -3.77
N GLY A 162 6.64 12.23 -3.84
CA GLY A 162 7.00 11.40 -2.69
C GLY A 162 8.51 11.30 -2.48
N GLY A 163 8.94 10.99 -1.25
CA GLY A 163 10.31 10.55 -0.95
C GLY A 163 10.40 9.04 -0.87
N GLU A 164 11.50 8.44 -1.36
CA GLU A 164 11.74 7.00 -1.19
C GLU A 164 11.81 6.60 0.30
N LEU A 165 12.48 7.42 1.11
CA LEU A 165 12.72 7.20 2.54
C LEU A 165 11.72 7.96 3.41
N ASP A 166 10.56 8.32 2.86
CA ASP A 166 9.48 8.93 3.62
C ASP A 166 8.85 7.89 4.56
N GLY A 167 9.16 7.99 5.86
CA GLY A 167 8.66 7.08 6.88
C GLY A 167 7.23 7.37 7.33
N LEU A 168 6.62 8.48 6.87
CA LEU A 168 5.28 8.94 7.25
C LEU A 168 4.28 8.84 6.10
N CYS A 169 4.57 9.36 4.92
CA CYS A 169 3.82 9.11 3.70
C CYS A 169 4.57 8.07 2.88
N ARG A 170 4.33 6.80 3.21
CA ARG A 170 5.10 5.66 2.70
C ARG A 170 5.17 5.65 1.18
N ILE A 171 6.32 5.25 0.64
CA ILE A 171 6.53 5.08 -0.81
C ILE A 171 5.43 4.23 -1.47
N SER A 172 4.93 3.18 -0.79
CA SER A 172 3.83 2.33 -1.26
C SER A 172 2.53 3.11 -1.56
N ARG A 173 2.21 4.17 -0.80
CA ARG A 173 1.08 5.06 -1.10
C ARG A 173 1.28 5.88 -2.35
N ILE A 174 2.50 6.36 -2.56
CA ILE A 174 2.86 7.12 -3.75
C ILE A 174 2.80 6.20 -4.97
N VAL A 175 3.19 4.92 -4.83
CA VAL A 175 3.00 3.89 -5.86
C VAL A 175 1.53 3.65 -6.15
N GLU A 176 0.66 3.59 -5.14
CA GLU A 176 -0.78 3.51 -5.41
C GLU A 176 -1.29 4.73 -6.18
N ALA A 177 -0.89 5.93 -5.80
CA ALA A 177 -1.27 7.15 -6.52
C ALA A 177 -0.78 7.10 -7.98
N LEU A 178 0.49 6.76 -8.21
CA LEU A 178 1.05 6.60 -9.56
C LEU A 178 0.28 5.59 -10.39
N TYR A 179 0.01 4.41 -9.82
CA TYR A 179 -0.68 3.36 -10.54
C TYR A 179 -2.10 3.80 -10.87
N THR A 180 -2.88 4.21 -9.87
CA THR A 180 -4.32 4.54 -10.02
C THR A 180 -4.62 5.86 -10.70
N GLN A 181 -3.65 6.78 -10.81
CA GLN A 181 -3.80 8.04 -11.55
C GLN A 181 -3.26 7.96 -12.98
N ILE A 182 -2.22 7.16 -13.23
CA ILE A 182 -1.46 7.21 -14.50
C ILE A 182 -1.42 5.84 -15.17
N THR A 183 -0.78 4.85 -14.53
CA THR A 183 -0.46 3.57 -15.19
C THR A 183 -1.70 2.74 -15.47
N PHE A 184 -2.76 2.94 -14.69
CA PHE A 184 -4.01 2.22 -14.80
C PHE A 184 -4.98 2.87 -15.79
N ASP A 185 -4.72 4.09 -16.24
CA ASP A 185 -5.54 4.79 -17.22
C ASP A 185 -5.18 4.38 -18.66
N GLU A 186 -6.13 4.50 -19.59
CA GLU A 186 -5.93 4.22 -21.01
C GLU A 186 -5.14 5.35 -21.71
N ASP A 187 -5.31 6.59 -21.25
CA ASP A 187 -4.54 7.77 -21.67
C ASP A 187 -3.41 8.07 -20.67
N THR A 188 -2.46 7.14 -20.57
CA THR A 188 -1.30 7.28 -19.67
C THR A 188 -0.52 8.57 -19.93
N GLU A 189 -0.41 9.01 -21.19
CA GLU A 189 0.32 10.25 -21.54
C GLU A 189 -0.45 11.48 -21.07
N GLY A 190 -1.76 11.57 -21.34
CA GLY A 190 -2.60 12.65 -20.86
C GLY A 190 -2.65 12.72 -19.34
N MET A 191 -2.70 11.58 -18.64
CA MET A 191 -2.64 11.54 -17.18
C MET A 191 -1.26 11.87 -16.63
N THR A 192 -0.18 11.54 -17.35
CA THR A 192 1.17 11.99 -17.00
C THR A 192 1.27 13.52 -17.05
N ASP A 193 0.57 14.17 -17.97
CA ASP A 193 0.55 15.63 -18.07
C ASP A 193 -0.37 16.29 -17.05
N TYR A 194 -1.50 15.65 -16.72
CA TYR A 194 -2.55 16.21 -15.89
C TYR A 194 -2.38 15.91 -14.40
N MET A 195 -2.02 14.68 -14.04
CA MET A 195 -1.82 14.22 -12.66
C MET A 195 -0.47 13.50 -12.45
N PRO A 196 0.67 14.14 -12.80
CA PRO A 196 1.99 13.52 -12.67
C PRO A 196 2.28 13.09 -11.23
N VAL A 197 2.93 11.93 -11.08
CA VAL A 197 3.42 11.41 -9.80
C VAL A 197 4.90 11.13 -9.91
N THR A 198 5.72 11.77 -9.07
CA THR A 198 7.17 11.60 -9.05
C THR A 198 7.68 11.16 -7.68
N VAL A 199 8.83 10.49 -7.67
CA VAL A 199 9.56 10.07 -6.46
C VAL A 199 10.97 10.62 -6.50
N VAL A 200 11.44 11.12 -5.35
CA VAL A 200 12.83 11.50 -5.13
C VAL A 200 13.52 10.39 -4.32
N GLU A 201 14.41 9.65 -4.98
CA GLU A 201 15.21 8.59 -4.36
C GLU A 201 16.10 9.13 -3.23
N GLY A 202 16.18 8.43 -2.11
CA GLY A 202 16.94 8.83 -0.92
C GLY A 202 16.34 9.96 -0.09
N MET A 203 15.28 10.63 -0.53
CA MET A 203 14.64 11.73 0.21
C MET A 203 13.67 11.21 1.29
N ASN A 204 13.62 11.87 2.45
CA ASN A 204 12.68 11.54 3.53
C ASN A 204 11.49 12.53 3.63
N HIS A 205 10.63 12.37 4.64
CA HIS A 205 9.44 13.20 4.81
C HIS A 205 9.78 14.65 5.14
N MET A 206 10.72 14.87 6.07
CA MET A 206 11.00 16.22 6.57
C MET A 206 11.58 17.15 5.50
N GLN A 207 12.27 16.61 4.50
CA GLN A 207 12.94 17.38 3.43
C GLN A 207 12.03 18.12 2.45
N PHE A 208 10.71 18.11 2.66
CA PHE A 208 9.81 19.09 2.04
C PHE A 208 9.76 20.43 2.81
N ALA A 209 10.47 20.53 3.93
CA ALA A 209 10.68 21.70 4.76
C ALA A 209 12.11 21.75 5.31
N SER A 210 12.53 22.91 5.81
CA SER A 210 13.84 23.11 6.42
C SER A 210 13.85 22.92 7.93
N GLY A 211 15.03 22.63 8.48
CA GLY A 211 15.30 22.71 9.91
C GLY A 211 14.80 21.51 10.72
N ASP A 212 14.62 21.71 12.03
CA ASP A 212 14.37 20.60 12.95
C ASP A 212 12.99 19.95 12.71
N ALA A 213 13.00 18.61 12.63
CA ALA A 213 11.79 17.81 12.53
C ALA A 213 10.99 17.86 13.85
N PRO A 214 9.66 18.03 13.79
CA PRO A 214 8.80 17.87 14.97
C PRO A 214 8.93 16.46 15.56
N SER A 215 8.68 16.31 16.87
CA SER A 215 8.87 15.03 17.58
C SER A 215 8.16 13.84 16.92
N PHE A 216 6.95 14.05 16.38
CA PHE A 216 6.23 12.99 15.68
C PHE A 216 6.95 12.54 14.41
N VAL A 217 7.45 13.48 13.61
CA VAL A 217 8.24 13.21 12.40
C VAL A 217 9.55 12.53 12.80
N LYS A 218 10.27 13.08 13.77
CA LYS A 218 11.54 12.50 14.27
C LYS A 218 11.41 11.04 14.71
N ASN A 219 10.30 10.68 15.34
CA ASN A 219 10.07 9.32 15.84
C ASN A 219 9.64 8.32 14.76
N ASN A 220 9.26 8.77 13.57
CA ASN A 220 8.62 7.91 12.56
C ASN A 220 9.24 7.98 11.17
N ASP A 221 10.04 9.00 10.89
CA ASP A 221 10.71 9.18 9.61
C ASP A 221 12.08 8.48 9.56
N ILE A 222 12.62 8.34 8.36
CA ILE A 222 13.89 7.68 8.10
C ILE A 222 14.95 8.74 7.76
N GLN A 223 16.20 8.49 8.14
CA GLN A 223 17.34 9.31 7.74
C GLN A 223 17.45 9.38 6.22
N SER A 224 17.55 10.59 5.70
CA SER A 224 17.76 10.84 4.28
C SER A 224 19.18 10.49 3.85
N GLU A 225 19.32 10.06 2.60
CA GLU A 225 20.61 9.95 1.93
C GLU A 225 21.01 11.23 1.18
N LEU A 226 20.07 12.17 1.04
CA LEU A 226 20.29 13.45 0.40
C LEU A 226 20.54 14.53 1.45
N THR A 227 21.33 15.52 1.08
CA THR A 227 21.32 16.80 1.81
C THR A 227 20.00 17.53 1.59
N GLU A 228 19.64 18.44 2.51
CA GLU A 228 18.46 19.30 2.35
C GLU A 228 18.50 20.09 1.03
N GLU A 229 19.67 20.61 0.64
CA GLU A 229 19.87 21.35 -0.62
C GLU A 229 19.57 20.49 -1.86
N GLU A 230 20.09 19.25 -1.90
CA GLU A 230 19.85 18.32 -3.00
C GLU A 230 18.37 17.93 -3.11
N ALA A 231 17.73 17.65 -1.97
CA ALA A 231 16.31 17.32 -1.91
C ALA A 231 15.44 18.49 -2.38
N HIS A 232 15.67 19.70 -1.86
CA HIS A 232 14.96 20.90 -2.27
C HIS A 232 15.15 21.18 -3.77
N ALA A 233 16.38 21.05 -4.29
CA ALA A 233 16.65 21.26 -5.71
C ALA A 233 15.87 20.27 -6.60
N ALA A 234 15.80 18.99 -6.21
CA ALA A 234 15.05 17.97 -6.93
C ALA A 234 13.54 18.27 -6.93
N VAL A 235 12.96 18.51 -5.75
CA VAL A 235 11.53 18.83 -5.57
C VAL A 235 11.15 20.10 -6.35
N VAL A 236 11.94 21.17 -6.22
CA VAL A 236 11.68 22.45 -6.91
C VAL A 236 11.80 22.29 -8.42
N SER A 237 12.71 21.45 -8.91
CA SER A 237 12.83 21.18 -10.35
C SER A 237 11.55 20.58 -10.91
N ASP A 238 10.96 19.59 -10.23
CA ASP A 238 9.70 18.98 -10.63
C ASP A 238 8.55 20.00 -10.57
N ILE A 239 8.39 20.70 -9.45
CA ILE A 239 7.32 21.70 -9.29
C ILE A 239 7.41 22.79 -10.36
N ALA A 240 8.59 23.38 -10.58
CA ALA A 240 8.77 24.44 -11.55
C ALA A 240 8.45 23.95 -12.97
N ALA A 241 8.93 22.75 -13.34
CA ALA A 241 8.65 22.15 -14.64
C ALA A 241 7.15 21.92 -14.86
N PHE A 242 6.41 21.50 -13.84
CA PHE A 242 4.96 21.33 -13.89
C PHE A 242 4.24 22.68 -14.04
N LEU A 243 4.54 23.67 -13.19
CA LEU A 243 3.87 24.97 -13.23
C LEU A 243 4.14 25.75 -14.52
N GLU A 244 5.35 25.67 -15.08
CA GLU A 244 5.65 26.26 -16.38
C GLU A 244 4.82 25.63 -17.50
N GLY A 245 4.56 24.32 -17.41
CA GLY A 245 3.68 23.64 -18.35
C GLY A 245 2.23 24.14 -18.27
N ILE A 246 1.72 24.35 -17.06
CA ILE A 246 0.39 24.93 -16.83
C ILE A 246 0.30 26.35 -17.38
N VAL A 247 1.27 27.22 -17.06
CA VAL A 247 1.26 28.63 -17.50
C VAL A 247 1.41 28.77 -19.01
N SER A 248 2.19 27.91 -19.65
CA SER A 248 2.38 27.91 -21.10
C SER A 248 1.28 27.17 -21.87
N GLY A 249 0.44 26.38 -21.18
CA GLY A 249 -0.53 25.48 -21.80
C GLY A 249 0.11 24.34 -22.59
N THR A 250 1.39 24.03 -22.33
CA THR A 250 2.16 23.00 -23.03
C THR A 250 2.75 22.02 -22.02
N PRO A 251 2.46 20.70 -22.12
CA PRO A 251 3.00 19.74 -21.18
C PRO A 251 4.54 19.73 -21.11
N SER A 252 5.06 19.46 -19.91
CA SER A 252 6.49 19.50 -19.65
C SER A 252 7.16 18.16 -19.94
N SER A 253 8.08 18.14 -20.92
CA SER A 253 8.88 16.94 -21.23
C SER A 253 9.76 16.50 -20.07
N THR A 254 10.20 17.46 -19.23
CA THR A 254 10.96 17.16 -18.01
C THR A 254 10.11 16.35 -17.04
N ILE A 255 8.86 16.77 -16.81
CA ILE A 255 7.94 16.02 -15.93
C ILE A 255 7.66 14.63 -16.47
N ARG A 256 7.41 14.49 -17.78
CA ARG A 256 7.22 13.18 -18.40
C ARG A 256 8.43 12.25 -18.17
N SER A 257 9.66 12.76 -18.29
CA SER A 257 10.88 11.99 -17.98
C SER A 257 10.91 11.55 -16.53
N ARG A 258 10.61 12.46 -15.59
CA ARG A 258 10.61 12.19 -14.15
C ARG A 258 9.54 11.17 -13.74
N VAL A 259 8.38 11.20 -14.38
CA VAL A 259 7.33 10.17 -14.18
C VAL A 259 7.79 8.83 -14.74
N ALA A 260 8.41 8.78 -15.93
CA ALA A 260 8.94 7.54 -16.49
C ALA A 260 10.05 6.91 -15.61
N GLU A 261 10.96 7.74 -15.10
CA GLU A 261 11.98 7.32 -14.11
C GLU A 261 11.33 6.77 -12.84
N THR A 262 10.28 7.43 -12.35
CA THR A 262 9.52 6.99 -11.18
C THR A 262 8.84 5.64 -11.42
N ILE A 263 8.20 5.44 -12.58
CA ILE A 263 7.54 4.18 -12.96
C ILE A 263 8.54 3.02 -12.92
N GLU A 264 9.73 3.20 -13.51
CA GLU A 264 10.73 2.14 -13.51
C GLU A 264 11.30 1.88 -12.11
N PHE A 265 11.58 2.94 -11.35
CA PHE A 265 12.10 2.82 -9.98
C PHE A 265 11.14 2.04 -9.07
N VAL A 266 9.85 2.36 -9.09
CA VAL A 266 8.86 1.75 -8.17
C VAL A 266 8.19 0.48 -8.69
N LYS A 267 8.53 0.05 -9.92
CA LYS A 267 8.01 -1.16 -10.55
C LYS A 267 8.05 -2.41 -9.66
N PRO A 268 9.10 -2.67 -8.85
CA PRO A 268 9.09 -3.76 -7.87
C PRO A 268 7.87 -3.73 -6.93
N ILE A 269 7.54 -2.56 -6.37
CA ILE A 269 6.42 -2.37 -5.44
C ILE A 269 5.09 -2.57 -6.18
N THR A 270 4.95 -1.99 -7.37
CA THR A 270 3.75 -2.19 -8.21
C THR A 270 3.52 -3.67 -8.51
N ASN A 271 4.57 -4.40 -8.91
CA ASN A 271 4.49 -5.83 -9.20
C ASN A 271 4.10 -6.63 -7.96
N ALA A 272 4.66 -6.29 -6.80
CA ALA A 272 4.33 -6.96 -5.54
C ALA A 272 2.85 -6.79 -5.17
N LEU A 273 2.30 -5.57 -5.29
CA LEU A 273 0.88 -5.29 -5.07
C LEU A 273 -0.01 -6.03 -6.07
N LEU A 274 0.42 -6.17 -7.33
CA LEU A 274 -0.32 -6.92 -8.35
C LEU A 274 -0.38 -8.42 -8.04
N ILE A 275 0.72 -9.04 -7.60
CA ILE A 275 0.72 -10.47 -7.27
C ILE A 275 0.04 -10.78 -5.93
N GLU A 276 -0.04 -9.79 -5.02
CA GLU A 276 -0.82 -9.85 -3.79
C GLU A 276 -2.34 -9.79 -4.04
N GLY A 277 -2.77 -9.29 -5.20
CA GLY A 277 -4.19 -9.05 -5.48
C GLY A 277 -4.71 -7.79 -4.78
N TYR A 278 -3.90 -6.74 -4.72
CA TYR A 278 -4.17 -5.53 -3.95
C TYR A 278 -5.52 -4.87 -4.28
N GLU A 279 -6.41 -4.80 -3.29
CA GLU A 279 -7.83 -4.46 -3.50
C GLU A 279 -8.06 -3.03 -4.01
N GLN A 280 -7.11 -2.12 -3.75
CA GLN A 280 -7.21 -0.73 -4.18
C GLN A 280 -6.66 -0.53 -5.59
N PHE A 281 -6.07 -1.55 -6.23
CA PHE A 281 -5.91 -1.58 -7.68
C PHE A 281 -7.21 -2.06 -8.30
N LEU A 282 -7.61 -3.29 -7.95
CA LEU A 282 -8.85 -3.93 -8.38
C LEU A 282 -9.52 -4.65 -7.21
N PRO A 283 -10.85 -4.50 -7.03
CA PRO A 283 -11.57 -5.26 -6.01
C PRO A 283 -11.53 -6.78 -6.33
N PRO A 284 -11.79 -7.66 -5.35
CA PRO A 284 -12.00 -9.08 -5.60
C PRO A 284 -13.15 -9.34 -6.58
N CYS A 285 -13.02 -10.37 -7.42
CA CYS A 285 -14.13 -10.88 -8.21
C CYS A 285 -15.05 -11.75 -7.34
N TYR A 286 -16.35 -11.63 -7.57
CA TYR A 286 -17.38 -12.45 -6.94
C TYR A 286 -18.21 -13.13 -8.05
N CYS A 287 -17.66 -14.18 -8.67
CA CYS A 287 -18.34 -14.91 -9.73
C CYS A 287 -19.16 -16.06 -9.14
N GLU A 288 -20.47 -16.04 -9.35
CA GLU A 288 -21.32 -17.20 -9.12
C GLU A 288 -21.17 -18.19 -10.30
N ALA A 289 -20.76 -19.41 -10.01
CA ALA A 289 -20.77 -20.56 -10.90
C ALA A 289 -21.66 -21.65 -10.28
N GLU A 290 -22.36 -22.44 -11.09
CA GLU A 290 -22.97 -23.67 -10.58
C GLU A 290 -21.85 -24.58 -10.08
N ASP A 291 -21.90 -24.98 -8.81
CA ASP A 291 -21.01 -25.99 -8.28
C ASP A 291 -21.33 -27.37 -8.85
N GLU A 292 -20.48 -28.33 -8.48
CA GLU A 292 -20.66 -29.76 -8.68
C GLU A 292 -21.95 -30.35 -8.07
N TYR A 293 -22.76 -29.55 -7.35
CA TYR A 293 -24.03 -29.90 -6.73
C TYR A 293 -25.25 -29.19 -7.36
N GLY A 294 -25.07 -28.40 -8.41
CA GLY A 294 -26.12 -27.62 -9.09
C GLY A 294 -26.65 -26.42 -8.29
N GLY A 295 -25.90 -25.95 -7.28
CA GLY A 295 -26.14 -24.71 -6.56
C GLY A 295 -25.25 -23.58 -7.08
N LEU A 296 -25.76 -22.35 -7.13
CA LEU A 296 -24.92 -21.17 -7.40
C LEU A 296 -23.92 -21.00 -6.25
N GLN A 297 -22.64 -21.11 -6.55
CA GLN A 297 -21.52 -20.98 -5.64
C GLN A 297 -20.48 -19.98 -6.15
N TYR A 298 -19.64 -19.43 -5.28
CA TYR A 298 -18.54 -18.59 -5.75
C TYR A 298 -17.45 -19.47 -6.37
N GLY A 299 -17.41 -19.60 -7.68
CA GLY A 299 -16.38 -20.39 -8.36
C GLY A 299 -15.01 -19.71 -8.27
N THR A 300 -13.96 -20.43 -8.67
CA THR A 300 -12.68 -19.79 -8.97
C THR A 300 -12.90 -18.75 -10.06
N CYS A 301 -12.64 -17.50 -9.72
CA CYS A 301 -12.90 -16.38 -10.60
C CYS A 301 -11.68 -16.16 -11.50
N GLU A 302 -11.90 -16.01 -12.80
CA GLU A 302 -10.87 -15.43 -13.66
C GLU A 302 -10.76 -13.93 -13.36
N SER A 303 -9.53 -13.41 -13.29
CA SER A 303 -9.34 -11.97 -13.21
C SER A 303 -9.89 -11.29 -14.47
N THR A 304 -10.57 -10.17 -14.29
CA THR A 304 -11.06 -9.33 -15.39
C THR A 304 -10.39 -7.96 -15.34
N GLU A 305 -10.71 -7.09 -16.27
CA GLU A 305 -10.28 -5.69 -16.18
C GLU A 305 -10.95 -4.95 -15.01
N GLU A 306 -12.05 -5.47 -14.44
CA GLU A 306 -12.78 -4.82 -13.35
C GLU A 306 -12.47 -5.37 -11.95
N CYS A 307 -11.89 -6.57 -11.85
CA CYS A 307 -11.67 -7.26 -10.58
C CYS A 307 -10.53 -8.29 -10.62
N ASN A 308 -9.95 -8.58 -9.45
CA ASN A 308 -8.96 -9.64 -9.24
C ASN A 308 -9.64 -10.96 -8.90
N GLY A 309 -9.41 -11.98 -9.72
CA GLY A 309 -9.98 -13.31 -9.53
C GLY A 309 -9.35 -14.08 -8.37
N GLY A 310 -8.04 -13.91 -8.17
CA GLY A 310 -7.21 -14.63 -7.20
C GLY A 310 -5.96 -13.85 -6.81
N VAL A 311 -5.28 -14.31 -5.76
CA VAL A 311 -3.91 -13.89 -5.41
C VAL A 311 -2.92 -14.71 -6.24
N LYS A 312 -2.25 -14.06 -7.20
CA LYS A 312 -1.29 -14.75 -8.09
C LYS A 312 -0.17 -15.42 -7.32
N TRP A 313 0.34 -14.78 -6.26
CA TRP A 313 1.36 -15.39 -5.39
C TRP A 313 0.91 -16.73 -4.79
N THR A 314 -0.39 -16.88 -4.49
CA THR A 314 -0.92 -18.13 -3.96
C THR A 314 -0.90 -19.23 -5.02
N GLY A 315 -1.51 -18.98 -6.18
CA GLY A 315 -1.62 -19.97 -7.26
C GLY A 315 -0.28 -20.30 -7.92
N GLU A 316 0.54 -19.30 -8.21
CA GLU A 316 1.78 -19.46 -8.99
C GLU A 316 3.00 -19.84 -8.15
N VAL A 317 2.97 -19.63 -6.82
CA VAL A 317 4.13 -19.91 -5.96
C VAL A 317 3.74 -20.75 -4.75
N SER A 318 2.78 -20.30 -3.95
CA SER A 318 2.52 -20.89 -2.65
C SER A 318 2.02 -22.34 -2.76
N GLN A 319 1.08 -22.62 -3.67
CA GLN A 319 0.58 -23.97 -3.92
C GLN A 319 1.64 -24.87 -4.57
N LEU A 320 2.54 -24.33 -5.39
CA LEU A 320 3.62 -25.10 -6.03
C LEU A 320 4.71 -25.49 -5.03
N LEU A 321 5.09 -24.57 -4.13
CA LEU A 321 6.00 -24.86 -3.01
C LEU A 321 5.39 -25.89 -2.04
N MET A 322 4.11 -25.72 -1.71
CA MET A 322 3.36 -26.72 -0.94
C MET A 322 3.39 -28.09 -1.62
N ALA A 323 3.29 -28.14 -2.95
CA ALA A 323 3.35 -29.38 -3.70
C ALA A 323 4.72 -30.06 -3.68
N GLY A 324 5.85 -29.37 -3.48
CA GLY A 324 7.18 -30.01 -3.41
C GLY A 324 7.60 -30.71 -4.71
N LEU A 325 7.40 -30.04 -5.85
CA LEU A 325 7.61 -30.62 -7.19
C LEU A 325 9.07 -30.98 -7.53
N ASP A 326 10.03 -30.62 -6.68
CA ASP A 326 11.45 -30.98 -6.79
C ASP A 326 11.77 -32.40 -6.27
N GLY A 327 10.82 -33.06 -5.61
CA GLY A 327 10.93 -34.44 -5.14
C GLY A 327 11.04 -35.46 -6.27
N LYS A 328 11.93 -36.44 -6.12
CA LYS A 328 12.12 -37.52 -7.11
C LYS A 328 10.87 -38.38 -7.28
N GLU A 329 10.09 -38.51 -6.21
CA GLU A 329 8.86 -39.29 -6.16
C GLU A 329 7.77 -38.71 -7.06
N VAL A 330 7.87 -37.42 -7.43
CA VAL A 330 6.92 -36.71 -8.29
C VAL A 330 7.56 -36.20 -9.58
N GLU A 331 8.69 -36.78 -10.00
CA GLU A 331 9.34 -36.42 -11.26
C GLU A 331 8.36 -36.56 -12.45
N GLY A 332 8.14 -35.46 -13.17
CA GLY A 332 7.21 -35.37 -14.30
C GLY A 332 5.77 -34.97 -13.94
N LEU A 333 5.47 -34.71 -12.67
CA LEU A 333 4.20 -34.11 -12.24
C LEU A 333 4.16 -32.62 -12.61
N THR A 334 3.04 -32.18 -13.18
CA THR A 334 2.74 -30.76 -13.43
C THR A 334 1.50 -30.35 -12.63
N ILE A 335 1.51 -29.13 -12.09
CA ILE A 335 0.38 -28.55 -11.37
C ILE A 335 0.01 -27.23 -12.02
N ASN A 336 -1.27 -27.07 -12.32
CA ASN A 336 -1.89 -25.82 -12.68
C ASN A 336 -2.79 -25.40 -11.52
N ALA A 337 -2.41 -24.36 -10.79
CA ALA A 337 -3.16 -23.90 -9.63
C ALA A 337 -3.74 -22.50 -9.88
N VAL A 338 -5.02 -22.33 -9.59
CA VAL A 338 -5.71 -21.04 -9.71
C VAL A 338 -6.27 -20.65 -8.34
N ASP A 339 -6.01 -19.41 -7.93
CA ASP A 339 -6.49 -18.90 -6.65
C ASP A 339 -7.82 -18.16 -6.77
N SER A 340 -8.51 -18.01 -5.64
CA SER A 340 -9.73 -17.22 -5.51
C SER A 340 -9.69 -16.32 -4.28
N ILE A 341 -10.14 -15.06 -4.42
CA ILE A 341 -10.19 -14.12 -3.29
C ILE A 341 -11.55 -14.17 -2.59
N HIS A 342 -11.62 -14.76 -1.40
CA HIS A 342 -12.85 -14.85 -0.59
C HIS A 342 -12.59 -14.65 0.90
N LEU A 343 -13.62 -14.26 1.66
CA LEU A 343 -13.54 -14.25 3.12
C LEU A 343 -13.42 -15.69 3.63
N VAL A 344 -12.39 -16.01 4.41
CA VAL A 344 -12.21 -17.40 4.88
C VAL A 344 -13.28 -17.86 5.87
N THR A 345 -14.08 -16.92 6.41
CA THR A 345 -15.22 -17.13 7.32
C THR A 345 -16.52 -17.49 6.62
N GLU A 346 -16.63 -17.26 5.31
CA GLU A 346 -17.85 -17.64 4.59
C GLU A 346 -17.92 -19.17 4.54
N GLU A 347 -19.04 -19.73 5.03
CA GLU A 347 -19.30 -21.18 5.08
C GLU A 347 -20.29 -21.63 4.00
N LYS A 348 -20.92 -20.66 3.32
CA LYS A 348 -21.82 -20.88 2.19
C LYS A 348 -21.46 -19.86 1.12
N PRO A 349 -21.02 -20.31 -0.06
CA PRO A 349 -21.11 -21.69 -0.60
C PRO A 349 -19.92 -22.62 -0.27
N SER A 350 -19.92 -23.90 -0.66
CA SER A 350 -18.84 -24.88 -0.33
C SER A 350 -17.52 -24.68 -1.06
N CYS A 351 -17.45 -23.72 -1.98
CA CYS A 351 -16.30 -23.29 -2.77
C CYS A 351 -15.17 -22.60 -1.97
N HIS A 352 -15.33 -22.41 -0.65
CA HIS A 352 -14.30 -21.81 0.20
C HIS A 352 -13.20 -22.79 0.63
N LEU A 353 -12.97 -23.85 -0.15
CA LEU A 353 -11.98 -24.87 0.14
C LEU A 353 -11.08 -25.11 -1.08
N PRO A 354 -9.84 -25.54 -0.86
CA PRO A 354 -8.95 -25.86 -1.96
C PRO A 354 -9.27 -27.25 -2.51
N HIS A 355 -9.28 -27.40 -3.83
CA HIS A 355 -9.61 -28.66 -4.51
C HIS A 355 -8.49 -29.13 -5.45
N ILE A 356 -8.48 -30.43 -5.70
CA ILE A 356 -7.78 -31.06 -6.83
C ILE A 356 -8.89 -31.54 -7.77
N HIS A 357 -8.94 -30.99 -8.98
CA HIS A 357 -9.96 -31.31 -9.96
C HIS A 357 -9.58 -32.58 -10.72
N GLY A 358 -10.49 -33.55 -10.77
CA GLY A 358 -10.33 -34.81 -11.48
C GLY A 358 -11.03 -34.77 -12.84
N ASN A 359 -10.33 -35.12 -13.91
CA ASN A 359 -10.95 -35.38 -15.21
C ASN A 359 -11.55 -36.81 -15.21
N PRO A 360 -12.88 -37.05 -15.35
CA PRO A 360 -13.98 -36.14 -15.74
C PRO A 360 -15.02 -35.90 -14.62
N VAL A 361 -14.71 -36.18 -13.35
CA VAL A 361 -15.65 -36.02 -12.24
C VAL A 361 -14.98 -35.19 -11.14
N ASP A 362 -15.45 -33.96 -10.97
CA ASP A 362 -14.92 -32.94 -10.05
C ASP A 362 -14.88 -33.38 -8.56
N ASN A 363 -15.49 -34.52 -8.23
CA ASN A 363 -15.70 -34.97 -6.85
C ASN A 363 -14.63 -35.95 -6.34
N ALA A 364 -13.63 -36.28 -7.15
CA ALA A 364 -12.57 -37.20 -6.76
C ALA A 364 -11.42 -36.44 -6.09
N ASN A 365 -11.67 -35.79 -4.94
CA ASN A 365 -10.58 -35.38 -4.05
C ASN A 365 -9.99 -36.68 -3.49
N PRO A 366 -8.88 -37.20 -4.05
CA PRO A 366 -8.50 -38.58 -3.84
C PRO A 366 -7.99 -38.71 -2.41
N GLY A 367 -8.82 -39.25 -1.51
CA GLY A 367 -8.44 -39.64 -0.16
C GLY A 367 -7.95 -41.09 -0.13
N VAL A 368 -7.64 -41.61 1.06
CA VAL A 368 -7.13 -43.00 1.25
C VAL A 368 -8.04 -44.09 0.64
N ASP A 369 -9.33 -43.81 0.44
CA ASP A 369 -10.31 -44.77 -0.10
C ASP A 369 -10.73 -44.48 -1.56
N ALA A 370 -10.08 -43.54 -2.25
CA ALA A 370 -10.36 -43.21 -3.65
C ALA A 370 -9.16 -43.58 -4.54
N ASP A 371 -9.45 -43.98 -5.78
CA ASP A 371 -8.41 -44.19 -6.78
C ASP A 371 -7.66 -42.87 -7.05
N PRO A 372 -6.34 -42.92 -7.29
CA PRO A 372 -5.59 -41.74 -7.67
C PRO A 372 -6.09 -41.19 -9.01
N LEU A 373 -5.95 -39.89 -9.22
CA LEU A 373 -6.33 -39.24 -10.48
C LEU A 373 -5.38 -39.62 -11.63
N CYS A 374 -4.13 -39.96 -11.29
CA CYS A 374 -3.11 -40.43 -12.20
C CYS A 374 -2.58 -41.80 -11.79
N GLU A 375 -2.22 -42.64 -12.76
CA GLU A 375 -1.56 -43.93 -12.49
C GLU A 375 -0.14 -43.74 -11.94
N SER A 376 0.54 -42.66 -12.35
CA SER A 376 1.86 -42.28 -11.87
C SER A 376 2.12 -40.79 -12.09
N PRO A 377 3.10 -40.18 -11.39
CA PRO A 377 3.42 -38.77 -11.53
C PRO A 377 3.94 -38.36 -12.91
N ASN A 378 4.65 -39.27 -13.60
CA ASN A 378 5.25 -38.98 -14.89
C ASN A 378 4.18 -38.73 -15.96
N GLY A 379 4.09 -37.48 -16.44
CA GLY A 379 3.06 -37.05 -17.40
C GLY A 379 1.70 -36.76 -16.76
N CYS A 380 1.61 -36.74 -15.43
CA CYS A 380 0.41 -36.33 -14.71
C CYS A 380 0.32 -34.79 -14.69
N THR A 381 -0.88 -34.26 -14.94
CA THR A 381 -1.20 -32.85 -14.74
C THR A 381 -2.39 -32.76 -13.81
N LEU A 382 -2.23 -32.04 -12.70
CA LEU A 382 -3.28 -31.80 -11.73
C LEU A 382 -3.74 -30.34 -11.82
N GLU A 383 -5.05 -30.14 -11.92
CA GLU A 383 -5.69 -28.83 -11.85
C GLU A 383 -6.12 -28.58 -10.41
N LEU A 384 -5.70 -27.49 -9.81
CA LEU A 384 -5.93 -27.16 -8.40
C LEU A 384 -6.59 -25.81 -8.26
N THR A 385 -7.39 -25.69 -7.20
CA THR A 385 -7.93 -24.40 -6.77
C THR A 385 -7.55 -24.10 -5.34
N THR A 386 -7.30 -22.83 -5.07
CA THR A 386 -6.93 -22.31 -3.75
C THR A 386 -7.81 -21.13 -3.38
N VAL A 387 -7.81 -20.78 -2.09
CA VAL A 387 -8.58 -19.64 -1.58
C VAL A 387 -7.71 -18.80 -0.68
N THR A 388 -7.59 -17.51 -0.96
CA THR A 388 -6.87 -16.56 -0.13
C THR A 388 -7.75 -15.38 0.27
N GLN A 389 -7.67 -15.00 1.55
CA GLN A 389 -8.13 -13.69 2.02
C GLN A 389 -6.91 -12.82 2.34
N PRO A 390 -6.62 -11.79 1.52
CA PRO A 390 -5.71 -10.73 1.93
C PRO A 390 -6.29 -9.95 3.12
N VAL A 391 -5.45 -9.66 4.12
CA VAL A 391 -5.85 -8.88 5.30
C VAL A 391 -5.01 -7.63 5.39
N TYR A 392 -5.61 -6.50 5.02
CA TYR A 392 -4.95 -5.21 5.06
C TYR A 392 -5.06 -4.55 6.43
N SER A 393 -4.15 -3.61 6.70
CA SER A 393 -4.33 -2.67 7.80
C SER A 393 -5.54 -1.79 7.51
N ASN A 394 -6.66 -2.01 8.19
CA ASN A 394 -7.78 -1.07 8.10
C ASN A 394 -7.39 0.21 8.83
N SER A 395 -7.25 1.32 8.09
CA SER A 395 -7.10 2.69 8.60
C SER A 395 -8.28 3.15 9.50
N GLY A 396 -9.27 2.28 9.70
CA GLY A 396 -10.53 2.56 10.36
C GLY A 396 -10.57 2.42 11.89
N GLU A 397 -9.59 1.81 12.58
CA GLU A 397 -9.73 1.55 14.04
C GLU A 397 -8.51 1.85 14.93
N VAL A 398 -7.27 1.85 14.42
CA VAL A 398 -6.05 1.93 15.28
C VAL A 398 -4.99 2.93 14.80
N ASP A 399 -5.37 3.88 13.95
CA ASP A 399 -4.41 4.85 13.45
C ASP A 399 -3.94 5.79 14.57
N ILE A 400 -2.64 5.76 14.90
CA ILE A 400 -2.04 6.60 15.94
C ILE A 400 -2.23 8.09 15.61
N TRP A 401 -2.32 8.42 14.32
CA TRP A 401 -2.72 9.75 13.84
C TRP A 401 -4.09 10.19 14.35
N ARG A 402 -5.07 9.28 14.47
CA ARG A 402 -6.39 9.61 15.04
C ARG A 402 -6.30 9.98 16.50
N ALA A 403 -5.45 9.30 17.26
CA ALA A 403 -5.24 9.63 18.66
C ALA A 403 -4.46 10.95 18.81
N HIS A 404 -3.45 11.18 17.96
CA HIS A 404 -2.58 12.36 18.05
C HIS A 404 -3.25 13.65 17.56
N PHE A 405 -3.94 13.60 16.41
CA PHE A 405 -4.54 14.77 15.76
C PHE A 405 -6.07 14.81 15.78
N SER A 406 -6.72 13.77 16.34
CA SER A 406 -8.19 13.69 16.46
C SER A 406 -8.96 13.77 15.12
N VAL A 407 -8.38 13.26 14.02
CA VAL A 407 -9.00 13.25 12.68
C VAL A 407 -9.32 11.81 12.21
N PRO A 408 -10.54 11.29 12.44
CA PRO A 408 -10.88 9.89 12.18
C PRO A 408 -10.89 9.45 10.71
N TRP A 409 -10.83 10.37 9.75
CA TRP A 409 -11.12 10.06 8.34
C TRP A 409 -9.98 10.39 7.36
N VAL A 410 -8.83 10.86 7.83
CA VAL A 410 -7.75 11.35 6.95
C VAL A 410 -6.73 10.24 6.69
N ASP A 411 -6.57 9.87 5.43
CA ASP A 411 -5.51 8.99 4.95
C ASP A 411 -4.25 9.83 4.66
N THR A 412 -3.25 9.74 5.53
CA THR A 412 -1.95 10.42 5.39
C THR A 412 -0.89 9.51 4.78
N GLY A 413 -1.20 8.23 4.58
CA GLY A 413 -0.26 7.24 4.12
C GLY A 413 0.69 6.64 5.17
N PHE A 414 0.38 6.85 6.45
CA PHE A 414 1.19 6.40 7.57
C PHE A 414 1.19 4.89 7.80
N LEU A 415 0.07 4.25 7.54
CA LEU A 415 -0.05 2.80 7.70
C LEU A 415 0.40 2.09 6.42
N PRO A 416 1.02 0.90 6.56
CA PRO A 416 1.31 0.07 5.40
C PRO A 416 0.02 -0.29 4.68
N ILE A 417 0.08 -0.30 3.36
CA ILE A 417 -1.08 -0.67 2.52
C ILE A 417 -1.07 -2.13 2.09
N THR A 418 0.06 -2.80 2.25
CA THR A 418 0.21 -4.22 1.92
C THR A 418 -0.52 -5.10 2.93
N ALA A 419 -0.86 -6.32 2.52
CA ALA A 419 -1.55 -7.26 3.39
C ALA A 419 -0.62 -7.68 4.55
N ASN A 420 -1.08 -7.48 5.79
CA ASN A 420 -0.38 -7.95 6.99
C ASN A 420 -0.30 -9.47 7.04
N GLU A 421 -1.28 -10.15 6.44
CA GLU A 421 -1.28 -11.59 6.24
C GLU A 421 -2.16 -11.96 5.03
N LEU A 422 -1.81 -13.08 4.41
CA LEU A 422 -2.65 -13.79 3.44
C LEU A 422 -3.20 -15.04 4.13
N LYS A 423 -4.49 -15.05 4.49
CA LYS A 423 -5.14 -16.24 5.05
C LYS A 423 -5.43 -17.21 3.91
N THR A 424 -4.62 -18.24 3.79
CA THR A 424 -4.58 -19.05 2.57
C THR A 424 -4.97 -20.49 2.87
N LYS A 425 -5.91 -21.02 2.10
CA LYS A 425 -6.31 -22.43 2.11
C LYS A 425 -5.74 -23.10 0.86
N ILE A 426 -4.85 -24.06 1.05
CA ILE A 426 -4.15 -24.80 -0.01
C ILE A 426 -4.28 -26.31 0.18
N LYS A 427 -4.05 -27.09 -0.88
CA LYS A 427 -4.00 -28.55 -0.83
C LYS A 427 -2.67 -29.02 -0.26
N SER A 428 -2.74 -29.99 0.66
CA SER A 428 -1.57 -30.55 1.32
C SER A 428 -0.69 -31.34 0.34
N ARG A 429 0.61 -31.44 0.64
CA ARG A 429 1.56 -32.18 -0.20
C ARG A 429 1.18 -33.66 -0.30
N GLN A 430 0.75 -34.26 0.82
CA GLN A 430 0.25 -35.62 0.87
C GLN A 430 -0.89 -35.85 -0.13
N ALA A 431 -1.87 -34.93 -0.19
CA ALA A 431 -3.02 -35.08 -1.06
C ALA A 431 -2.63 -35.03 -2.54
N ILE A 432 -1.69 -34.16 -2.89
CA ILE A 432 -1.18 -34.00 -4.25
C ILE A 432 -0.43 -35.27 -4.69
N TYR A 433 0.44 -35.80 -3.84
CA TYR A 433 1.22 -37.01 -4.16
C TYR A 433 0.30 -38.22 -4.33
N GLN A 434 -0.70 -38.37 -3.45
CA GLN A 434 -1.69 -39.43 -3.58
C GLN A 434 -2.53 -39.27 -4.85
N ALA A 435 -2.93 -38.05 -5.20
CA ALA A 435 -3.63 -37.77 -6.47
C ALA A 435 -2.79 -38.15 -7.69
N ALA A 436 -1.47 -37.93 -7.62
CA ALA A 436 -0.52 -38.28 -8.67
C ALA A 436 -0.16 -39.78 -8.75
N GLY A 437 -0.76 -40.63 -7.92
CA GLY A 437 -0.51 -42.08 -7.93
C GLY A 437 0.68 -42.52 -7.07
N VAL A 438 1.24 -41.64 -6.24
CA VAL A 438 2.29 -42.03 -5.29
C VAL A 438 1.67 -42.81 -4.14
N THR A 439 2.16 -44.03 -3.91
CA THR A 439 1.68 -44.89 -2.82
C THR A 439 2.44 -44.67 -1.51
N ASN A 440 1.82 -44.99 -0.37
CA ASN A 440 2.43 -44.94 0.97
C ASN A 440 2.92 -43.55 1.42
N VAL A 441 2.27 -42.48 0.98
CA VAL A 441 2.62 -41.10 1.35
C VAL A 441 2.28 -40.81 2.81
N SER A 442 3.29 -40.50 3.62
CA SER A 442 3.17 -40.22 5.05
C SER A 442 2.77 -38.77 5.31
N TYR A 443 1.66 -38.54 6.01
CA TYR A 443 1.27 -37.19 6.47
C TYR A 443 2.31 -36.59 7.42
N VAL A 444 2.88 -37.42 8.30
CA VAL A 444 3.83 -36.96 9.32
C VAL A 444 5.12 -36.44 8.69
N GLU A 445 5.54 -37.03 7.57
CA GLU A 445 6.75 -36.61 6.86
C GLU A 445 6.47 -35.43 5.92
N MET A 446 5.28 -35.38 5.33
CA MET A 446 4.96 -34.42 4.27
C MET A 446 4.37 -33.11 4.79
N ASP A 447 3.50 -33.15 5.80
CA ASP A 447 2.62 -32.01 6.15
C ASP A 447 2.50 -31.72 7.65
N ALA A 448 2.89 -32.64 8.54
CA ALA A 448 2.85 -32.36 9.98
C ALA A 448 4.02 -31.44 10.37
N SER A 449 3.72 -30.29 11.01
CA SER A 449 4.82 -29.44 11.48
C SER A 449 5.58 -30.05 12.65
N ILE A 450 6.82 -29.61 12.80
CA ILE A 450 7.75 -30.09 13.81
C ILE A 450 7.82 -29.01 14.89
N ALA A 451 7.74 -29.40 16.17
CA ALA A 451 7.61 -28.45 17.29
C ALA A 451 8.75 -27.43 17.39
N ASP A 452 9.96 -27.80 16.92
CA ASP A 452 11.16 -26.96 16.92
C ASP A 452 11.51 -26.41 15.52
N GLY A 453 10.60 -26.60 14.57
CA GLY A 453 10.74 -26.29 13.15
C GLY A 453 11.59 -27.29 12.34
N GLY A 454 11.64 -27.09 11.02
CA GLY A 454 12.44 -27.90 10.09
C GLY A 454 11.71 -28.32 8.81
N GLU A 455 12.10 -29.46 8.22
CA GLU A 455 11.61 -29.99 6.93
C GLU A 455 10.09 -30.33 6.87
N GLY A 456 9.29 -29.90 7.85
CA GLY A 456 7.82 -30.01 7.87
C GLY A 456 7.08 -28.67 7.97
N ASP A 457 7.79 -27.54 8.08
CA ASP A 457 7.19 -26.20 8.20
C ASP A 457 6.85 -25.62 6.82
N ARG A 458 5.81 -26.16 6.19
CA ARG A 458 5.43 -25.80 4.82
C ARG A 458 4.97 -24.36 4.68
N CYS A 459 4.30 -23.81 5.67
CA CYS A 459 3.92 -22.40 5.63
C CYS A 459 5.16 -21.51 5.81
N GLY A 460 6.12 -21.93 6.64
CA GLY A 460 7.42 -21.30 6.80
C GLY A 460 8.23 -21.27 5.49
N GLU A 461 8.31 -22.38 4.76
CA GLU A 461 8.95 -22.45 3.43
C GLU A 461 8.38 -21.39 2.47
N ILE A 462 7.05 -21.26 2.41
CA ILE A 462 6.39 -20.27 1.56
C ILE A 462 6.68 -18.83 2.02
N ASN A 463 6.71 -18.59 3.34
CA ASN A 463 7.06 -17.28 3.88
C ASN A 463 8.52 -16.91 3.60
N GLN A 464 9.43 -17.88 3.63
CA GLN A 464 10.83 -17.65 3.27
C GLN A 464 10.94 -17.27 1.79
N ALA A 465 10.21 -17.96 0.91
CA ALA A 465 10.16 -17.61 -0.51
C ALA A 465 9.62 -16.20 -0.75
N ALA A 466 8.66 -15.72 0.06
CA ALA A 466 8.17 -14.34 -0.03
C ALA A 466 9.25 -13.31 0.35
N ILE A 467 10.06 -13.60 1.38
CA ILE A 467 11.20 -12.76 1.78
C ILE A 467 12.28 -12.76 0.72
N ASP A 468 12.65 -13.94 0.20
CA ASP A 468 13.68 -14.10 -0.82
C ASP A 468 13.27 -13.37 -2.11
N TRP A 469 12.03 -13.57 -2.56
CA TRP A 469 11.48 -12.85 -3.71
C TRP A 469 11.56 -11.34 -3.51
N ALA A 470 11.13 -10.82 -2.35
CA ALA A 470 11.17 -9.39 -2.06
C ALA A 470 12.62 -8.84 -2.10
N LEU A 471 13.57 -9.55 -1.51
CA LEU A 471 14.98 -9.17 -1.52
C LEU A 471 15.57 -9.14 -2.93
N GLU A 472 15.16 -10.08 -3.79
CA GLU A 472 15.55 -10.12 -5.22
C GLU A 472 14.96 -8.98 -6.04
N GLN A 473 13.77 -8.48 -5.68
CA GLN A 473 13.12 -7.38 -6.39
C GLN A 473 13.69 -5.99 -6.05
N LEU A 474 14.47 -5.85 -4.97
CA LEU A 474 14.98 -4.55 -4.55
C LEU A 474 15.97 -3.96 -5.59
N PRO A 475 15.83 -2.67 -5.96
CA PRO A 475 16.88 -1.94 -6.67
C PRO A 475 18.20 -2.02 -5.90
N SER A 476 19.34 -2.03 -6.61
CA SER A 476 20.64 -2.30 -5.99
C SER A 476 20.96 -1.35 -4.81
N LYS A 477 20.61 -0.07 -4.93
CA LYS A 477 20.84 0.93 -3.88
C LYS A 477 19.98 0.64 -2.64
N THR A 478 18.67 0.45 -2.83
CA THR A 478 17.73 0.09 -1.77
C THR A 478 18.11 -1.23 -1.10
N ARG A 479 18.53 -2.23 -1.90
CA ARG A 479 19.02 -3.53 -1.39
C ARG A 479 20.24 -3.35 -0.50
N SER A 480 21.26 -2.63 -0.95
CA SER A 480 22.46 -2.38 -0.14
C SER A 480 22.12 -1.66 1.17
N ARG A 481 21.19 -0.69 1.14
CA ARG A 481 20.69 -0.01 2.33
C ARG A 481 20.00 -0.97 3.29
N TYR A 482 19.05 -1.76 2.80
CA TYR A 482 18.37 -2.77 3.61
C TYR A 482 19.34 -3.81 4.17
N GLU A 483 20.26 -4.32 3.36
CA GLU A 483 21.29 -5.28 3.78
C GLU A 483 22.17 -4.73 4.91
N THR A 484 22.51 -3.44 4.86
CA THR A 484 23.37 -2.79 5.87
C THR A 484 22.62 -2.44 7.15
N TYR A 485 21.43 -1.86 7.04
CA TYR A 485 20.75 -1.23 8.18
C TYR A 485 19.42 -1.86 8.55
N GLY A 486 18.78 -2.56 7.61
CA GLY A 486 17.43 -3.07 7.78
C GLY A 486 17.31 -4.19 8.81
N GLN A 487 16.25 -4.12 9.62
CA GLN A 487 15.77 -5.16 10.51
C GLN A 487 15.35 -6.38 9.68
N LYS A 488 16.05 -7.49 9.83
CA LYS A 488 15.90 -8.68 8.96
C LYS A 488 14.63 -9.43 9.29
N LEU A 489 13.82 -9.71 8.27
CA LEU A 489 12.76 -10.71 8.40
C LEU A 489 13.42 -12.10 8.41
N THR A 490 13.10 -12.90 9.41
CA THR A 490 13.52 -14.30 9.52
C THR A 490 12.29 -15.17 9.70
N VAL A 491 12.30 -16.39 9.19
CA VAL A 491 11.18 -17.32 9.38
C VAL A 491 11.43 -18.20 10.60
N GLY A 492 10.44 -18.27 11.47
CA GLY A 492 10.41 -19.20 12.61
C GLY A 492 9.49 -20.38 12.35
N PRO A 493 9.38 -21.31 13.32
CA PRO A 493 8.62 -22.53 13.14
C PRO A 493 7.12 -22.28 12.97
N ASP A 494 6.46 -23.17 12.22
CA ASP A 494 5.01 -23.16 12.02
C ASP A 494 4.27 -23.51 13.32
N ILE A 495 3.32 -22.66 13.70
CA ILE A 495 2.59 -22.75 14.96
C ILE A 495 1.22 -23.39 14.71
N GLY A 496 1.02 -24.56 15.30
CA GLY A 496 -0.29 -25.22 15.27
C GLY A 496 -1.33 -24.46 16.08
N THR A 497 -2.55 -24.37 15.56
CA THR A 497 -3.71 -23.83 16.29
C THR A 497 -4.62 -24.95 16.80
N CYS A 498 -5.73 -24.58 17.45
CA CYS A 498 -6.72 -25.55 17.92
C CYS A 498 -7.28 -26.36 16.72
N LYS A 499 -7.71 -27.61 16.95
CA LYS A 499 -8.21 -28.52 15.90
C LYS A 499 -9.62 -28.18 15.37
N ALA A 500 -9.93 -26.89 15.22
CA ALA A 500 -11.18 -26.40 14.65
C ALA A 500 -10.88 -25.27 13.67
N GLY A 501 -11.52 -25.29 12.50
CA GLY A 501 -11.34 -24.28 11.46
C GLY A 501 -11.46 -22.83 11.96
N PRO A 502 -12.45 -22.48 12.81
CA PRO A 502 -12.55 -21.14 13.38
C PRO A 502 -11.31 -20.68 14.17
N CYS A 503 -10.55 -21.58 14.80
CA CYS A 503 -9.35 -21.19 15.55
C CYS A 503 -8.26 -20.64 14.62
N TRP A 504 -8.04 -21.28 13.47
CA TRP A 504 -7.09 -20.78 12.46
C TRP A 504 -7.54 -19.43 11.88
N ILE A 505 -8.83 -19.22 11.68
CA ILE A 505 -9.36 -17.98 11.10
C ILE A 505 -8.94 -16.75 11.92
N TRP A 506 -8.93 -16.86 13.24
CA TRP A 506 -8.77 -15.74 14.18
C TRP A 506 -7.37 -15.63 14.82
N ASP A 507 -6.46 -16.57 14.56
CA ASP A 507 -5.08 -16.55 15.07
C ASP A 507 -4.13 -16.06 13.96
N PRO A 508 -3.64 -14.81 14.03
CA PRO A 508 -2.96 -14.15 12.91
C PRO A 508 -1.51 -14.61 12.75
N LEU A 509 -0.92 -14.28 11.60
CA LEU A 509 0.54 -14.31 11.38
C LEU A 509 1.27 -13.53 12.50
N ARG A 510 2.34 -14.10 13.07
CA ARG A 510 3.08 -13.47 14.16
C ARG A 510 4.34 -12.79 13.66
N PHE A 511 4.60 -11.61 14.22
CA PHE A 511 5.81 -10.82 13.99
C PHE A 511 6.47 -10.53 15.34
N GLU A 512 7.46 -11.32 15.72
CA GLU A 512 8.17 -11.16 16.98
C GLU A 512 9.45 -10.35 16.74
N LYS A 513 9.43 -9.08 17.17
CA LYS A 513 10.56 -8.17 16.99
C LYS A 513 11.64 -8.40 18.05
N ASP A 514 12.90 -8.44 17.59
CA ASP A 514 14.08 -8.30 18.43
C ASP A 514 14.91 -7.12 17.90
N ASP A 515 14.72 -5.96 18.54
CA ASP A 515 15.41 -4.72 18.15
C ASP A 515 16.92 -4.77 18.44
N ASN A 516 17.36 -5.60 19.40
CA ASN A 516 18.78 -5.77 19.73
C ASN A 516 19.49 -6.64 18.69
N ALA A 517 18.85 -7.72 18.25
CA ALA A 517 19.35 -8.56 17.17
C ALA A 517 19.13 -7.94 15.77
N ASN A 518 18.34 -6.85 15.70
CA ASN A 518 17.88 -6.24 14.46
C ASN A 518 17.19 -7.26 13.54
N THR A 519 16.30 -8.06 14.12
CA THR A 519 15.54 -9.10 13.40
C THR A 519 14.05 -9.06 13.77
N VAL A 520 13.21 -9.59 12.89
CA VAL A 520 11.79 -9.89 13.16
C VAL A 520 11.52 -11.32 12.74
N ASN A 521 11.15 -12.14 13.72
CA ASN A 521 10.78 -13.53 13.50
C ASN A 521 9.31 -13.60 13.04
N VAL A 522 9.11 -14.11 11.84
CA VAL A 522 7.80 -14.31 11.19
C VAL A 522 7.40 -15.77 11.37
N GLN A 523 6.28 -16.01 12.05
CA GLN A 523 5.80 -17.36 12.31
C GLN A 523 4.39 -17.57 11.79
N ALA A 524 4.23 -18.54 10.89
CA ALA A 524 2.93 -18.89 10.34
C ALA A 524 2.10 -19.64 11.37
N VAL A 525 0.82 -19.27 11.49
CA VAL A 525 -0.16 -20.15 12.12
C VAL A 525 -0.70 -21.09 11.05
N TYR A 526 -0.69 -22.40 11.32
CA TYR A 526 -1.14 -23.40 10.38
C TYR A 526 -2.23 -24.31 10.94
N PHE A 527 -3.00 -24.88 10.02
CA PHE A 527 -3.95 -25.95 10.30
C PHE A 527 -3.94 -26.93 9.13
N ALA A 528 -3.30 -28.08 9.32
CA ALA A 528 -3.26 -29.14 8.33
C ALA A 528 -4.08 -30.36 8.78
N THR A 529 -4.63 -31.09 7.81
CA THR A 529 -5.35 -32.34 8.03
C THR A 529 -4.82 -33.45 7.13
N GLU A 530 -4.75 -34.64 7.70
CA GLU A 530 -4.39 -35.83 6.96
C GLU A 530 -5.44 -36.13 5.88
N ASN A 531 -4.98 -36.63 4.73
CA ASN A 531 -5.84 -36.90 3.58
C ASN A 531 -6.62 -38.23 3.70
N LYS A 532 -7.28 -38.46 4.84
CA LYS A 532 -7.96 -39.72 5.20
C LYS A 532 -9.48 -39.72 5.03
N ASN A 533 -10.12 -38.56 4.99
CA ASN A 533 -11.59 -38.51 4.99
C ASN A 533 -12.12 -38.66 3.55
N SER A 534 -12.96 -39.67 3.31
CA SER A 534 -13.67 -39.83 2.04
C SER A 534 -14.62 -38.65 1.82
N TYR A 535 -14.49 -37.96 0.69
CA TYR A 535 -15.39 -36.88 0.28
C TYR A 535 -16.65 -37.44 -0.41
N PRO A 536 -17.87 -36.92 -0.15
CA PRO A 536 -18.29 -35.94 0.88
C PRO A 536 -18.58 -36.57 2.25
N CYS A 537 -18.63 -35.79 3.34
CA CYS A 537 -18.91 -36.27 4.71
C CYS A 537 -19.97 -35.44 5.46
N GLY A 538 -20.29 -35.88 6.67
CA GLY A 538 -21.39 -35.35 7.50
C GLY A 538 -22.71 -36.09 7.29
N GLU A 539 -23.62 -35.99 8.27
CA GLU A 539 -24.99 -36.50 8.13
C GLU A 539 -25.68 -35.77 6.96
N GLY A 540 -25.97 -36.49 5.88
CA GLY A 540 -26.60 -35.95 4.69
C GLY A 540 -25.66 -35.47 3.57
N LYS A 541 -24.33 -35.64 3.69
CA LYS A 541 -23.34 -35.24 2.65
C LYS A 541 -23.37 -33.76 2.28
N LEU A 542 -23.78 -32.88 3.21
CA LEU A 542 -23.94 -31.45 2.97
C LEU A 542 -22.70 -30.61 3.33
N LEU A 543 -21.66 -31.22 3.90
CA LEU A 543 -20.44 -30.50 4.30
C LEU A 543 -19.20 -31.10 3.62
N PRO A 544 -18.36 -30.27 2.99
CA PRO A 544 -17.09 -30.72 2.44
C PRO A 544 -16.14 -31.16 3.56
N CYS A 545 -15.49 -32.32 3.39
CA CYS A 545 -14.56 -32.86 4.38
C CYS A 545 -13.25 -32.10 4.43
N SER A 546 -12.69 -32.00 5.63
CA SER A 546 -11.30 -31.63 5.85
C SER A 546 -10.31 -32.73 5.42
N ALA A 547 -10.31 -33.08 4.13
CA ALA A 547 -9.45 -34.09 3.54
C ALA A 547 -8.25 -33.43 2.82
N GLY A 548 -7.06 -33.57 3.41
CA GLY A 548 -5.81 -33.15 2.78
C GLY A 548 -5.71 -31.64 2.58
N PHE A 549 -6.14 -30.87 3.58
CA PHE A 549 -5.99 -29.42 3.58
C PHE A 549 -4.75 -29.00 4.34
N HIS A 550 -4.14 -27.90 3.92
CA HIS A 550 -3.07 -27.23 4.63
C HIS A 550 -3.38 -25.74 4.64
N TYR A 551 -3.90 -25.21 5.74
CA TYR A 551 -4.20 -23.79 5.84
C TYR A 551 -3.01 -23.06 6.42
N CYS A 552 -2.59 -21.98 5.77
CA CYS A 552 -1.41 -21.21 6.13
C CYS A 552 -1.75 -19.74 6.33
N LYS A 553 -1.22 -19.12 7.39
CA LYS A 553 -1.03 -17.66 7.43
C LYS A 553 0.27 -17.34 6.72
N LEU A 554 0.17 -16.70 5.56
CA LEU A 554 1.33 -16.39 4.74
C LEU A 554 1.68 -14.92 4.82
N LEU A 555 2.98 -14.64 4.80
CA LEU A 555 3.54 -13.32 4.58
C LEU A 555 3.35 -12.95 3.13
N SER A 556 2.76 -11.78 2.87
CA SER A 556 2.70 -11.26 1.52
C SER A 556 4.10 -10.84 1.03
N PRO A 557 4.47 -11.16 -0.24
CA PRO A 557 5.68 -10.61 -0.84
C PRO A 557 5.68 -9.08 -0.89
N ALA A 558 4.51 -8.44 -1.04
CA ALA A 558 4.41 -6.99 -0.99
C ALA A 558 4.70 -6.44 0.42
N ARG A 559 4.23 -7.13 1.47
CA ARG A 559 4.52 -6.76 2.86
C ARG A 559 6.00 -6.93 3.20
N ALA A 560 6.62 -8.01 2.73
CA ALA A 560 8.07 -8.20 2.87
C ALA A 560 8.84 -7.08 2.16
N LEU A 561 8.44 -6.72 0.94
CA LEU A 561 9.09 -5.66 0.17
C LEU A 561 8.91 -4.28 0.83
N GLU A 562 7.69 -3.91 1.21
CA GLU A 562 7.41 -2.64 1.90
C GLU A 562 8.17 -2.54 3.24
N TRP A 563 8.31 -3.66 3.96
CA TRP A 563 9.16 -3.72 5.15
C TRP A 563 10.61 -3.34 4.83
N MET A 564 11.17 -3.85 3.73
CA MET A 564 12.54 -3.55 3.32
C MET A 564 12.75 -2.09 2.90
N TYR A 565 11.73 -1.45 2.34
CA TYR A 565 11.76 -0.02 1.98
C TYR A 565 11.58 0.91 3.18
N VAL A 566 10.75 0.53 4.17
CA VAL A 566 10.27 1.46 5.20
C VAL A 566 10.49 0.92 6.61
N ASP A 567 9.62 0.01 7.08
CA ASP A 567 9.53 -0.35 8.50
C ASP A 567 10.83 -0.97 9.03
N GLY A 568 11.50 -1.79 8.22
CA GLY A 568 12.76 -2.43 8.57
C GLY A 568 13.91 -1.44 8.74
N LEU A 569 13.85 -0.24 8.14
CA LEU A 569 14.92 0.74 8.26
C LEU A 569 14.84 1.54 9.57
N LYS A 570 13.64 1.69 10.16
CA LYS A 570 13.41 2.59 11.30
C LYS A 570 14.20 2.25 12.56
N ASN A 571 14.54 0.98 12.78
CA ASN A 571 15.30 0.58 13.98
C ASN A 571 16.73 1.17 14.00
N MET A 572 17.39 1.24 12.84
CA MET A 572 18.79 1.65 12.73
C MET A 572 18.99 2.98 12.01
N LEU A 573 18.04 3.37 11.15
CA LEU A 573 18.05 4.62 10.38
C LEU A 573 16.84 5.52 10.71
N GLY A 574 16.17 5.33 11.84
CA GLY A 574 15.16 6.29 12.29
C GLY A 574 15.80 7.66 12.55
N LEU A 575 15.08 8.76 12.27
CA LEU A 575 15.56 10.11 12.58
C LEU A 575 15.82 10.34 14.09
N ASP A 576 15.30 9.46 14.96
CA ASP A 576 15.54 9.46 16.40
C ASP A 576 16.87 8.80 16.81
N LYS A 577 17.61 8.21 15.86
CA LYS A 577 18.86 7.46 16.10
C LYS A 577 20.14 8.29 16.02
N ASP A 578 20.03 9.59 15.74
CA ASP A 578 21.14 10.58 15.76
C ASP A 578 21.46 11.15 17.15
#